data_AF-A0A8C7QZC5-F1
#
_entry.id   AF-A0A8C7QZC5-F1
#
_cell.length_a   1.000
_cell.length_b   1.000
_cell.length_c   1.000
_cell.angle_alpha   90.00
_cell.angle_beta   90.00
_cell.angle_gamma   90.00
#
_symmetry.space_group_name_H-M   'P 1'
#
loop_
_entity.id
_entity.type
_entity.pdbx_description
1 polymer ?
#
loop_
_entity_poly.entity_id
_entity_poly.type
_entity_poly.pdbx_seq_one_letter_code
_entity_poly.pdbx_strand_id
1 'polypeptide(L)'
;MWHRWKNDPEPDDIHYYYAKENLDSNDTEVKKPNRLYPEFKEDEQFRRLISYNTTAVHIPTDIYEGSTIVLNELNWTDALEAVFRKNKEEDPTLLWQVFGSATGLARYFPASPWMDSRKTPNKIDLYDVRRRPWYIQGAASPKDMLILVDASGSVSGLTLKLIHTSVNEMLETLSDDDYVNVVYFNDKAMKAACFQNLVQANVRNKRFLKDAVRNISAKGITNYKGGFELAFEQLSSLNVTQGRALCNKIIMLFTDGGEERAQEIFQKYNADKKVRIFTFSVGQHNYDKGPIQWMACTNKGTEHTRAQTHIQNKDALSWDSIRAQVCHTVSWCVIL
;
A
#
# COMPACT_ATOMS: atom_id res chain seq x y z
N MET A 1 -3.29 -26.60 8.57
CA MET A 1 -2.73 -26.72 9.95
C MET A 1 -3.54 -25.84 10.89
N TRP A 2 -3.75 -26.24 12.15
CA TRP A 2 -4.54 -25.46 13.14
C TRP A 2 -3.59 -24.74 14.10
N HIS A 3 -3.62 -23.40 14.14
CA HIS A 3 -2.89 -22.61 15.14
C HIS A 3 -3.82 -22.23 16.29
N ARG A 4 -3.35 -22.38 17.53
CA ARG A 4 -4.06 -21.90 18.72
C ARG A 4 -3.37 -20.63 19.20
N TRP A 5 -4.11 -19.52 19.17
CA TRP A 5 -3.62 -18.24 19.65
C TRP A 5 -3.21 -18.32 21.12
N LYS A 6 -1.97 -17.90 21.42
CA LYS A 6 -1.45 -17.74 22.79
C LYS A 6 -1.39 -16.26 23.12
N ASN A 7 -2.00 -15.85 24.24
CA ASN A 7 -2.01 -14.43 24.65
C ASN A 7 -0.64 -13.99 25.21
N ASP A 8 0.03 -14.89 25.93
CA ASP A 8 1.37 -14.67 26.48
C ASP A 8 2.30 -15.79 25.99
N PRO A 9 2.74 -15.75 24.72
CA PRO A 9 3.72 -16.70 24.21
C PRO A 9 5.08 -16.41 24.85
N GLU A 10 5.69 -17.43 25.45
CA GLU A 10 7.07 -17.33 25.96
C GLU A 10 8.02 -17.17 24.75
N PRO A 11 8.80 -16.07 24.67
CA PRO A 11 9.68 -15.83 23.54
C PRO A 11 10.76 -16.90 23.35
N ASP A 12 11.10 -17.62 24.43
CA ASP A 12 12.15 -18.64 24.45
C ASP A 12 11.72 -19.97 23.83
N ASP A 13 10.40 -20.21 23.70
CA ASP A 13 9.84 -21.40 23.05
C ASP A 13 9.89 -21.33 21.52
N ILE A 14 10.14 -20.14 20.94
CA ILE A 14 10.01 -19.89 19.50
C ILE A 14 11.40 -19.71 18.90
N HIS A 15 11.91 -20.75 18.26
CA HIS A 15 13.23 -20.73 17.63
C HIS A 15 13.16 -20.33 16.16
N TYR A 16 13.92 -19.31 15.77
CA TYR A 16 14.00 -18.87 14.37
C TYR A 16 15.30 -18.12 14.06
N TYR A 17 15.70 -18.11 12.78
CA TYR A 17 16.83 -17.28 12.35
C TYR A 17 16.35 -15.86 11.99
N TYR A 18 16.96 -14.86 12.62
CA TYR A 18 16.71 -13.45 12.31
C TYR A 18 17.62 -12.99 11.19
N ALA A 19 17.03 -12.52 10.10
CA ALA A 19 17.78 -12.13 8.91
C ALA A 19 18.73 -10.93 9.15
N LYS A 20 18.42 -10.07 10.12
CA LYS A 20 19.23 -8.88 10.45
C LYS A 20 20.20 -9.12 11.61
N GLU A 21 20.34 -10.37 12.06
CA GLU A 21 21.29 -10.72 13.12
C GLU A 21 22.72 -10.40 12.66
N ASN A 22 23.52 -9.83 13.56
CA ASN A 22 24.94 -9.61 13.30
C ASN A 22 25.71 -10.91 13.59
N LEU A 23 26.20 -11.57 12.54
CA LEU A 23 26.94 -12.83 12.67
C LEU A 23 28.42 -12.63 13.02
N ASP A 24 28.94 -11.41 12.91
CA ASP A 24 30.36 -11.08 13.08
C ASP A 24 30.74 -10.69 14.52
N SER A 25 29.76 -10.51 15.42
CA SER A 25 30.04 -10.23 16.83
C SER A 25 30.42 -11.53 17.57
N ASN A 26 31.71 -11.68 17.86
CA ASN A 26 32.26 -12.71 18.75
C ASN A 26 31.81 -12.57 20.22
N ASP A 27 30.90 -11.65 20.53
CA ASP A 27 30.31 -11.49 21.85
C ASP A 27 29.32 -12.62 22.14
N THR A 28 29.83 -13.66 22.82
CA THR A 28 29.04 -14.75 23.40
C THR A 28 27.99 -14.28 24.42
N GLU A 29 28.03 -13.02 24.86
CA GLU A 29 27.08 -12.42 25.81
C GLU A 29 25.75 -11.96 25.18
N VAL A 30 25.61 -11.90 23.85
CA VAL A 30 24.43 -11.34 23.16
C VAL A 30 23.67 -12.38 22.33
N LYS A 31 24.02 -13.67 22.41
CA LYS A 31 23.28 -14.71 21.69
C LYS A 31 21.95 -14.99 22.39
N LYS A 32 20.87 -14.43 21.86
CA LYS A 32 19.51 -14.71 22.34
C LYS A 32 19.20 -16.21 22.18
N PRO A 33 18.66 -16.89 23.22
CA PRO A 33 18.45 -18.34 23.23
C PRO A 33 17.41 -18.81 22.19
N ASN A 34 16.50 -17.93 21.80
CA ASN A 34 15.48 -18.16 20.80
C ASN A 34 15.94 -17.96 19.34
N ARG A 35 17.23 -17.65 19.12
CA ARG A 35 17.79 -17.45 17.78
C ARG A 35 18.52 -18.67 17.27
N LEU A 36 18.23 -19.03 16.02
CA LEU A 36 19.01 -20.02 15.29
C LEU A 36 20.25 -19.35 14.68
N TYR A 37 21.38 -20.06 14.68
CA TYR A 37 22.62 -19.62 14.03
C TYR A 37 23.02 -20.66 12.98
N PRO A 38 22.40 -20.62 11.78
CA PRO A 38 22.68 -21.59 10.75
C PRO A 38 24.07 -21.38 10.14
N GLU A 39 24.67 -22.47 9.67
CA GLU A 39 25.88 -22.41 8.86
C GLU A 39 25.53 -21.94 7.45
N PHE A 40 26.25 -20.93 6.97
CA PHE A 40 26.08 -20.38 5.62
C PHE A 40 27.18 -20.88 4.69
N LYS A 41 26.80 -21.21 3.46
CA LYS A 41 27.69 -21.57 2.37
C LYS A 41 27.44 -20.64 1.20
N GLU A 42 28.50 -20.31 0.45
CA GLU A 42 28.32 -19.57 -0.81
C GLU A 42 27.65 -20.48 -1.83
N ASP A 43 26.65 -19.92 -2.50
CA ASP A 43 25.90 -20.61 -3.53
C ASP A 43 25.99 -19.84 -4.84
N GLU A 44 26.29 -20.55 -5.93
CA GLU A 44 26.50 -19.98 -7.27
C GLU A 44 25.20 -19.42 -7.88
N GLN A 45 24.05 -20.04 -7.58
CA GLN A 45 22.74 -19.63 -8.10
C GLN A 45 22.31 -18.31 -7.46
N PHE A 46 22.49 -18.17 -6.14
CA PHE A 46 22.09 -17.00 -5.38
C PHE A 46 23.17 -15.92 -5.28
N ARG A 47 24.43 -16.25 -5.60
CA ARG A 47 25.62 -15.39 -5.50
C ARG A 47 25.76 -14.74 -4.11
N ARG A 48 25.36 -15.48 -3.08
CA ARG A 48 25.29 -15.05 -1.68
C ARG A 48 25.50 -16.24 -0.74
N LEU A 49 25.77 -15.91 0.52
CA LEU A 49 25.81 -16.84 1.64
C LEU A 49 24.38 -17.30 1.97
N ILE A 50 24.11 -18.58 1.85
CA ILE A 50 22.79 -19.16 2.12
C ILE A 50 22.89 -20.41 3.00
N SER A 51 21.79 -20.75 3.65
CA SER A 51 21.61 -21.99 4.39
C SER A 51 20.30 -22.65 3.99
N TYR A 52 20.37 -23.86 3.45
CA TYR A 52 19.21 -24.68 3.10
C TYR A 52 18.58 -25.39 4.30
N ASN A 53 19.20 -25.29 5.48
CA ASN A 53 18.73 -26.00 6.68
C ASN A 53 17.54 -25.32 7.35
N THR A 54 17.38 -24.01 7.16
CA THR A 54 16.32 -23.24 7.83
C THR A 54 15.83 -22.09 6.97
N THR A 55 14.78 -21.42 7.45
CA THR A 55 14.23 -20.19 6.90
C THR A 55 14.77 -18.96 7.63
N ALA A 56 14.85 -17.83 6.92
CA ALA A 56 15.18 -16.55 7.53
C ALA A 56 13.91 -15.72 7.72
N VAL A 57 13.85 -14.98 8.83
CA VAL A 57 12.76 -14.06 9.12
C VAL A 57 13.24 -12.62 9.09
N HIS A 58 12.57 -11.80 8.29
CA HIS A 58 12.71 -10.36 8.25
C HIS A 58 11.55 -9.71 9.01
N ILE A 59 11.88 -8.80 9.92
CA ILE A 59 10.93 -7.96 10.64
C ILE A 59 11.30 -6.49 10.33
N PRO A 60 10.35 -5.65 9.88
CA PRO A 60 10.56 -4.21 9.71
C PRO A 60 11.06 -3.54 10.99
N THR A 61 11.87 -2.49 10.86
CA THR A 61 12.52 -1.84 12.02
C THR A 61 11.55 -1.10 12.94
N ASP A 62 10.36 -0.74 12.43
CA ASP A 62 9.28 -0.08 13.16
C ASP A 62 8.39 -1.06 13.94
N ILE A 63 8.60 -2.37 13.81
CA ILE A 63 7.82 -3.42 14.47
C ILE A 63 8.65 -4.08 15.57
N TYR A 64 8.08 -4.15 16.78
CA TYR A 64 8.69 -4.85 17.90
C TYR A 64 8.51 -6.36 17.78
N GLU A 65 9.63 -7.08 17.67
CA GLU A 65 9.67 -8.54 17.51
C GLU A 65 9.06 -9.34 18.66
N GLY A 66 9.09 -8.79 19.89
CA GLY A 66 8.55 -9.45 21.08
C GLY A 66 7.06 -9.23 21.29
N SER A 67 6.37 -8.57 20.35
CA SER A 67 4.91 -8.41 20.44
C SER A 67 4.22 -9.78 20.33
N THR A 68 3.19 -10.01 21.14
CA THR A 68 2.32 -11.20 21.09
C THR A 68 1.88 -11.53 19.67
N ILE A 69 1.54 -10.52 18.86
CA ILE A 69 1.10 -10.70 17.48
C ILE A 69 2.22 -11.32 16.64
N VAL A 70 3.43 -10.77 16.74
CA VAL A 70 4.60 -11.24 15.97
C VAL A 70 5.06 -12.62 16.43
N LEU A 71 5.04 -12.90 17.74
CA LEU A 71 5.39 -14.21 18.29
C LEU A 71 4.41 -15.30 17.83
N ASN A 72 3.11 -15.02 17.80
CA ASN A 72 2.14 -15.97 17.24
C ASN A 72 2.38 -16.21 15.75
N GLU A 73 2.70 -15.17 14.98
CA GLU A 73 3.05 -15.29 13.55
C GLU A 73 4.28 -16.17 13.34
N LEU A 74 5.35 -15.93 14.10
CA LEU A 74 6.56 -16.76 14.06
C LEU A 74 6.25 -18.23 14.34
N ASN A 75 5.41 -18.50 15.33
CA ASN A 75 5.05 -19.85 15.74
C ASN A 75 4.29 -20.63 14.65
N TRP A 76 3.25 -20.04 14.05
CA TRP A 76 2.47 -20.76 13.03
C TRP A 76 3.17 -20.80 11.67
N THR A 77 3.92 -19.75 11.32
CA THR A 77 4.68 -19.71 10.05
C THR A 77 5.83 -20.70 10.01
N ASP A 78 6.19 -21.30 11.15
CA ASP A 78 7.27 -22.28 11.23
C ASP A 78 7.02 -23.54 10.40
N ALA A 79 5.74 -23.92 10.29
CA ALA A 79 5.29 -25.00 9.44
C ALA A 79 5.64 -24.82 7.95
N LEU A 80 5.86 -23.59 7.49
CA LEU A 80 6.20 -23.31 6.09
C LEU A 80 7.60 -23.82 5.72
N GLU A 81 8.51 -23.98 6.69
CA GLU A 81 9.86 -24.46 6.41
C GLU A 81 9.87 -25.84 5.74
N ALA A 82 9.04 -26.77 6.24
CA ALA A 82 8.93 -28.11 5.67
C ALA A 82 8.44 -28.08 4.22
N VAL A 83 7.50 -27.18 3.91
CA VAL A 83 6.95 -27.01 2.55
C VAL A 83 8.00 -26.36 1.64
N PHE A 84 8.69 -25.33 2.10
CA PHE A 84 9.73 -24.67 1.31
C PHE A 84 10.88 -25.61 0.96
N ARG A 85 11.29 -26.45 1.91
CA ARG A 85 12.32 -27.47 1.69
C ARG A 85 11.88 -28.47 0.64
N LYS A 86 10.65 -29.01 0.78
CA LYS A 86 10.08 -29.94 -0.19
C LYS A 86 10.02 -29.35 -1.60
N ASN A 87 9.60 -28.09 -1.75
CA ASN A 87 9.55 -27.43 -3.06
C ASN A 87 10.93 -27.32 -3.72
N LYS A 88 11.99 -27.09 -2.94
CA LYS A 88 13.37 -27.01 -3.45
C LYS A 88 13.97 -28.39 -3.76
N GLU A 89 13.55 -29.42 -3.03
CA GLU A 89 13.89 -30.82 -3.32
C GLU A 89 13.22 -31.28 -4.64
N GLU A 90 11.98 -30.86 -4.89
CA GLU A 90 11.25 -31.14 -6.13
C GLU A 90 11.80 -30.33 -7.32
N ASP A 91 12.14 -29.05 -7.12
CA ASP A 91 12.74 -28.19 -8.14
C ASP A 91 14.02 -27.50 -7.64
N PRO A 92 15.21 -28.06 -7.97
CA PRO A 92 16.49 -27.45 -7.63
C PRO A 92 16.74 -26.08 -8.28
N THR A 93 16.01 -25.71 -9.34
CA THR A 93 16.19 -24.41 -10.03
C THR A 93 15.40 -23.27 -9.36
N LEU A 94 14.55 -23.58 -8.38
CA LEU A 94 13.72 -22.61 -7.68
C LEU A 94 14.59 -21.60 -6.90
N LEU A 95 14.31 -20.31 -7.08
CA LEU A 95 14.97 -19.21 -6.37
C LEU A 95 14.33 -19.00 -4.97
N TRP A 96 14.19 -17.74 -4.54
CA TRP A 96 13.64 -17.40 -3.24
C TRP A 96 12.17 -17.79 -3.15
N GLN A 97 11.83 -18.50 -2.08
CA GLN A 97 10.45 -18.69 -1.65
C GLN A 97 10.19 -17.72 -0.50
N VAL A 98 9.10 -16.96 -0.55
CA VAL A 98 8.80 -15.94 0.45
C VAL A 98 7.33 -15.97 0.84
N PHE A 99 7.08 -15.87 2.14
CA PHE A 99 5.80 -15.59 2.73
C PHE A 99 5.85 -14.19 3.36
N GLY A 100 4.92 -13.32 2.97
CA GLY A 100 4.70 -12.03 3.61
C GLY A 100 3.45 -12.07 4.47
N SER A 101 3.58 -11.77 5.75
CA SER A 101 2.45 -11.65 6.67
C SER A 101 1.81 -10.26 6.58
N ALA A 102 0.51 -10.20 6.83
CA ALA A 102 -0.23 -8.96 7.01
C ALA A 102 0.28 -8.12 8.20
N THR A 103 0.98 -8.76 9.15
CA THR A 103 1.63 -8.07 10.28
C THR A 103 2.88 -7.32 9.87
N GLY A 104 3.46 -7.60 8.69
CA GLY A 104 4.71 -7.00 8.21
C GLY A 104 5.92 -7.94 8.26
N LEU A 105 5.82 -9.06 8.98
CA LEU A 105 6.83 -10.12 9.01
C LEU A 105 6.96 -10.79 7.64
N ALA A 106 8.19 -11.07 7.21
CA ALA A 106 8.44 -11.88 6.02
C ALA A 106 9.35 -13.07 6.35
N ARG A 107 8.96 -14.27 5.95
CA ARG A 107 9.77 -15.50 6.08
C ARG A 107 10.19 -15.95 4.69
N TYR A 108 11.47 -16.23 4.48
CA TYR A 108 11.98 -16.67 3.19
C TYR A 108 12.97 -17.84 3.28
N PHE A 109 13.04 -18.61 2.21
CA PHE A 109 13.89 -19.79 2.05
C PHE A 109 14.65 -19.72 0.71
N PRO A 110 15.94 -20.13 0.65
CA PRO A 110 16.80 -20.55 1.78
C PRO A 110 17.13 -19.39 2.74
N ALA A 111 17.61 -19.67 3.94
CA ALA A 111 18.01 -18.61 4.87
C ALA A 111 19.26 -17.88 4.37
N SER A 112 19.29 -16.55 4.50
CA SER A 112 20.45 -15.70 4.17
C SER A 112 20.44 -14.48 5.07
N PRO A 113 21.61 -13.96 5.48
CA PRO A 113 21.68 -12.65 6.11
C PRO A 113 21.12 -11.57 5.18
N TRP A 114 20.36 -10.63 5.75
CA TRP A 114 19.63 -9.58 5.02
C TRP A 114 20.58 -8.55 4.41
N MET A 115 21.50 -8.06 5.23
CA MET A 115 22.53 -7.10 4.84
C MET A 115 23.90 -7.75 4.96
N ASP A 116 24.75 -7.50 3.98
CA ASP A 116 26.17 -7.84 4.05
C ASP A 116 26.85 -6.70 4.80
N SER A 117 27.25 -6.95 6.06
CA SER A 117 27.96 -6.01 6.93
C SER A 117 29.15 -5.35 6.21
N ARG A 118 29.77 -6.08 5.27
CA ARG A 118 30.91 -5.65 4.45
C ARG A 118 30.56 -4.64 3.35
N LYS A 119 29.31 -4.60 2.86
CA LYS A 119 28.90 -3.79 1.70
C LYS A 119 28.03 -2.59 2.05
N THR A 120 27.33 -2.62 3.18
CA THR A 120 26.38 -1.55 3.56
C THR A 120 26.54 -1.11 5.02
N PRO A 121 27.71 -0.61 5.44
CA PRO A 121 27.82 0.05 6.73
C PRO A 121 26.92 1.29 6.73
N ASN A 122 26.11 1.48 7.79
CA ASN A 122 25.24 2.63 8.04
C ASN A 122 24.00 2.83 7.13
N LYS A 123 23.59 1.86 6.31
CA LYS A 123 22.30 1.96 5.60
C LYS A 123 21.15 1.47 6.49
N ILE A 124 20.22 2.36 6.82
CA ILE A 124 19.00 1.96 7.55
C ILE A 124 18.10 1.14 6.62
N ASP A 125 17.67 -0.04 7.08
CA ASP A 125 16.74 -0.88 6.34
C ASP A 125 15.29 -0.39 6.50
N LEU A 126 14.75 0.21 5.44
CA LEU A 126 13.35 0.67 5.36
C LEU A 126 12.43 -0.36 4.68
N TYR A 127 12.84 -1.64 4.66
CA TYR A 127 12.04 -2.68 4.02
C TYR A 127 10.80 -3.04 4.83
N ASP A 128 9.64 -3.03 4.17
CA ASP A 128 8.37 -3.57 4.66
C ASP A 128 7.76 -4.42 3.54
N VAL A 129 7.35 -5.66 3.87
CA VAL A 129 6.79 -6.62 2.91
C VAL A 129 5.45 -6.14 2.33
N ARG A 130 4.65 -5.44 3.12
CA ARG A 130 3.30 -4.99 2.76
C ARG A 130 3.32 -3.89 1.69
N ARG A 131 4.49 -3.25 1.53
CA ARG A 131 4.72 -2.18 0.55
C ARG A 131 5.34 -2.70 -0.74
N ARG A 132 5.54 -4.01 -0.89
CA ARG A 132 6.20 -4.59 -2.06
C ARG A 132 5.21 -4.81 -3.20
N PRO A 133 5.59 -4.51 -4.46
CA PRO A 133 4.69 -4.69 -5.60
C PRO A 133 4.10 -6.10 -5.69
N TRP A 134 4.93 -7.14 -5.49
CA TRP A 134 4.49 -8.54 -5.52
C TRP A 134 3.46 -8.87 -4.42
N TYR A 135 3.58 -8.25 -3.24
CA TYR A 135 2.63 -8.43 -2.14
C TYR A 135 1.32 -7.72 -2.47
N ILE A 136 1.39 -6.49 -2.96
CA ILE A 136 0.22 -5.67 -3.29
C ILE A 136 -0.58 -6.30 -4.42
N GLN A 137 0.08 -6.84 -5.45
CA GLN A 137 -0.57 -7.52 -6.58
C GLN A 137 -1.31 -8.79 -6.16
N GLY A 138 -0.81 -9.51 -5.15
CA GLY A 138 -1.47 -10.70 -4.59
C GLY A 138 -2.57 -10.38 -3.57
N ALA A 139 -2.41 -9.30 -2.81
CA ALA A 139 -3.33 -8.92 -1.74
C ALA A 139 -4.51 -8.07 -2.21
N ALA A 140 -4.39 -7.39 -3.35
CA ALA A 140 -5.37 -6.45 -3.86
C ALA A 140 -5.71 -6.75 -5.32
N SER A 141 -6.96 -6.52 -5.69
CA SER A 141 -7.34 -6.60 -7.09
C SER A 141 -6.96 -5.30 -7.82
N PRO A 142 -6.61 -5.37 -9.11
CA PRO A 142 -6.43 -4.18 -9.94
C PRO A 142 -7.61 -3.22 -9.77
N LYS A 143 -7.32 -1.91 -9.78
CA LYS A 143 -8.35 -0.87 -9.60
C LYS A 143 -8.27 0.24 -10.65
N ASP A 144 -9.45 0.71 -11.04
CA ASP A 144 -9.66 1.90 -11.85
C ASP A 144 -9.85 3.08 -10.90
N MET A 145 -8.79 3.87 -10.70
CA MET A 145 -8.77 5.00 -9.76
C MET A 145 -8.82 6.33 -10.50
N LEU A 146 -9.69 7.23 -10.06
CA LEU A 146 -9.69 8.61 -10.50
C LEU A 146 -9.41 9.55 -9.33
N ILE A 147 -8.38 10.38 -9.47
CA ILE A 147 -8.02 11.36 -8.46
C ILE A 147 -8.64 12.70 -8.85
N LEU A 148 -9.48 13.24 -7.97
CA LEU A 148 -10.09 14.56 -8.05
C LEU A 148 -9.35 15.53 -7.12
N VAL A 149 -8.84 16.61 -7.69
CA VAL A 149 -8.12 17.67 -6.96
C VAL A 149 -8.95 18.95 -6.99
N ASP A 150 -9.32 19.43 -5.82
CA ASP A 150 -9.88 20.78 -5.67
C ASP A 150 -8.76 21.81 -5.94
N ALA A 151 -9.01 22.69 -6.91
CA ALA A 151 -8.14 23.78 -7.32
C ALA A 151 -8.85 25.14 -7.19
N SER A 152 -9.86 25.23 -6.32
CA SER A 152 -10.51 26.48 -5.95
C SER A 152 -9.55 27.44 -5.22
N GLY A 153 -9.94 28.70 -5.06
CA GLY A 153 -9.11 29.70 -4.38
C GLY A 153 -8.84 29.40 -2.90
N SER A 154 -9.71 28.64 -2.22
CA SER A 154 -9.59 28.33 -0.79
C SER A 154 -8.37 27.47 -0.47
N VAL A 155 -8.06 26.51 -1.35
CA VAL A 155 -6.90 25.62 -1.19
C VAL A 155 -5.56 26.30 -1.49
N SER A 156 -5.54 27.58 -1.89
CA SER A 156 -4.30 28.27 -2.28
C SER A 156 -3.26 28.31 -1.14
N GLY A 157 -1.98 28.29 -1.51
CA GLY A 157 -0.88 28.32 -0.54
C GLY A 157 -0.51 26.94 0.01
N LEU A 158 -0.56 26.79 1.34
CA LEU A 158 -0.06 25.58 2.02
C LEU A 158 -0.90 24.34 1.68
N THR A 159 -2.22 24.47 1.64
CA THR A 159 -3.11 23.34 1.40
C THR A 159 -2.88 22.71 0.03
N LEU A 160 -2.77 23.51 -1.04
CA LEU A 160 -2.44 23.01 -2.38
C LEU A 160 -1.10 22.27 -2.41
N LYS A 161 -0.09 22.78 -1.69
CA LYS A 161 1.22 22.11 -1.58
C LYS A 161 1.11 20.73 -0.90
N LEU A 162 0.25 20.63 0.13
CA LEU A 162 -0.03 19.36 0.81
C LEU A 162 -0.83 18.40 -0.06
N ILE A 163 -1.78 18.91 -0.86
CA ILE A 163 -2.52 18.13 -1.84
C ILE A 163 -1.58 17.57 -2.90
N HIS A 164 -0.71 18.40 -3.50
CA HIS A 164 0.29 17.95 -4.48
C HIS A 164 1.18 16.83 -3.92
N THR A 165 1.63 16.98 -2.67
CA THR A 165 2.46 15.97 -2.01
C THR A 165 1.67 14.68 -1.76
N SER A 166 0.41 14.79 -1.31
CA SER A 166 -0.45 13.65 -1.04
C SER A 166 -0.81 12.86 -2.29
N VAL A 167 -1.12 13.55 -3.39
CA VAL A 167 -1.40 12.93 -4.69
C VAL A 167 -0.14 12.23 -5.23
N ASN A 168 1.03 12.84 -5.10
CA ASN A 168 2.29 12.21 -5.50
C ASN A 168 2.56 10.92 -4.73
N GLU A 169 2.41 10.93 -3.40
CA GLU A 169 2.56 9.72 -2.57
C GLU A 169 1.50 8.66 -2.90
N MET A 170 0.26 9.06 -3.20
CA MET A 170 -0.80 8.15 -3.66
C MET A 170 -0.41 7.47 -4.97
N LEU A 171 0.06 8.22 -5.96
CA LEU A 171 0.50 7.67 -7.24
C LEU A 171 1.64 6.65 -7.07
N GLU A 172 2.52 6.81 -6.08
CA GLU A 172 3.55 5.80 -5.77
C GLU A 172 2.98 4.48 -5.26
N THR A 173 1.77 4.48 -4.70
CA THR A 173 1.13 3.26 -4.19
C THR A 173 0.50 2.40 -5.29
N LEU A 174 0.34 2.95 -6.49
CA LEU A 174 -0.27 2.26 -7.62
C LEU A 174 0.73 1.32 -8.30
N SER A 175 0.26 0.11 -8.57
CA SER A 175 0.96 -0.93 -9.32
C SER A 175 0.76 -0.75 -10.83
N ASP A 176 1.53 -1.46 -11.64
CA ASP A 176 1.41 -1.38 -13.10
C ASP A 176 0.09 -2.01 -13.60
N ASP A 177 -0.60 -2.83 -12.80
CA ASP A 177 -1.92 -3.38 -13.17
C ASP A 177 -3.07 -2.40 -12.92
N ASP A 178 -2.81 -1.29 -12.21
CA ASP A 178 -3.79 -0.27 -11.88
C ASP A 178 -3.95 0.75 -13.01
N TYR A 179 -5.16 1.30 -13.13
CA TYR A 179 -5.47 2.37 -14.08
C TYR A 179 -5.78 3.66 -13.34
N VAL A 180 -5.19 4.76 -13.78
CA VAL A 180 -5.32 6.05 -13.12
C VAL A 180 -5.47 7.21 -14.09
N ASN A 181 -6.23 8.22 -13.70
CA ASN A 181 -6.15 9.56 -14.27
C ASN A 181 -6.39 10.60 -13.16
N VAL A 182 -5.98 11.84 -13.43
CA VAL A 182 -6.13 12.95 -12.50
C VAL A 182 -6.98 14.04 -13.16
N VAL A 183 -8.02 14.44 -12.45
CA VAL A 183 -8.91 15.55 -12.80
C VAL A 183 -8.77 16.60 -11.70
N TYR A 184 -8.72 17.86 -12.08
CA TYR A 184 -8.82 18.97 -11.14
C TYR A 184 -10.03 19.82 -11.49
N PHE A 185 -10.59 20.50 -10.49
CA PHE A 185 -11.75 21.34 -10.69
C PHE A 185 -11.66 22.62 -9.88
N ASN A 186 -12.21 23.68 -10.47
CA ASN A 186 -12.51 24.95 -9.83
C ASN A 186 -13.91 25.37 -10.30
N ASP A 187 -14.05 26.47 -11.05
CA ASP A 187 -15.30 26.83 -11.73
C ASP A 187 -15.70 25.76 -12.76
N LYS A 188 -14.69 25.12 -13.38
CA LYS A 188 -14.85 24.04 -14.36
C LYS A 188 -13.96 22.85 -14.01
N ALA A 189 -14.38 21.65 -14.41
CA ALA A 189 -13.59 20.44 -14.28
C ALA A 189 -12.70 20.23 -15.53
N MET A 190 -11.43 19.93 -15.32
CA MET A 190 -10.44 19.74 -16.37
C MET A 190 -9.53 18.55 -16.06
N LYS A 191 -9.05 17.88 -17.12
CA LYS A 191 -8.07 16.79 -16.98
C LYS A 191 -6.71 17.42 -16.70
N ALA A 192 -5.97 16.91 -15.70
CA ALA A 192 -4.68 17.48 -15.32
C ALA A 192 -3.61 17.26 -16.39
N ALA A 193 -3.63 16.09 -17.04
CA ALA A 193 -2.69 15.69 -18.07
C ALA A 193 -3.36 15.59 -19.44
N CYS A 194 -2.55 15.37 -20.48
CA CYS A 194 -3.02 15.16 -21.86
C CYS A 194 -3.75 13.83 -22.10
N PHE A 195 -4.00 13.04 -21.05
CA PHE A 195 -4.69 11.77 -21.15
C PHE A 195 -6.21 11.96 -21.29
N GLN A 196 -6.79 11.33 -22.31
CA GLN A 196 -8.23 11.42 -22.58
C GLN A 196 -9.09 10.54 -21.66
N ASN A 197 -8.51 9.43 -21.20
CA ASN A 197 -9.14 8.39 -20.38
C ASN A 197 -8.16 7.93 -19.29
N LEU A 198 -8.58 6.98 -18.44
CA LEU A 198 -7.67 6.29 -17.53
C LEU A 198 -6.53 5.60 -18.29
N VAL A 199 -5.32 5.72 -17.74
CA VAL A 199 -4.11 5.11 -18.28
C VAL A 199 -3.49 4.19 -17.26
N GLN A 200 -2.78 3.16 -17.74
CA GLN A 200 -2.04 2.24 -16.89
C GLN A 200 -1.02 3.01 -16.04
N ALA A 201 -0.93 2.69 -14.75
CA ALA A 201 -0.09 3.38 -13.77
C ALA A 201 1.40 2.98 -13.85
N ASN A 202 1.95 2.90 -15.06
CA ASN A 202 3.36 2.60 -15.32
C ASN A 202 4.25 3.76 -14.84
N VAL A 203 5.53 3.47 -14.57
CA VAL A 203 6.54 4.46 -14.13
C VAL A 203 6.53 5.74 -14.98
N ARG A 204 6.40 5.60 -16.31
CA ARG A 204 6.35 6.73 -17.26
C ARG A 204 5.07 7.57 -17.10
N ASN A 205 3.90 6.93 -17.06
CA ASN A 205 2.62 7.64 -16.95
C ASN A 205 2.46 8.30 -15.58
N LYS A 206 2.88 7.61 -14.51
CA LYS A 206 2.95 8.17 -13.16
C LYS A 206 3.81 9.43 -13.13
N ARG A 207 4.97 9.44 -13.80
CA ARG A 207 5.82 10.63 -13.89
C ARG A 207 5.10 11.81 -14.55
N PHE A 208 4.45 11.58 -15.69
CA PHE A 208 3.66 12.62 -16.37
C PHE A 208 2.52 13.16 -15.50
N LEU A 209 1.79 12.29 -14.80
CA LEU A 209 0.73 12.69 -13.89
C LEU A 209 1.26 13.51 -12.71
N LYS A 210 2.40 13.12 -12.13
CA LYS A 210 3.05 13.87 -11.05
C LYS A 210 3.48 15.27 -11.50
N ASP A 211 4.04 15.40 -12.71
CA ASP A 211 4.45 16.68 -13.28
C ASP A 211 3.22 17.57 -13.60
N ALA A 212 2.14 16.97 -14.12
CA ALA A 212 0.88 17.66 -14.35
C ALA A 212 0.26 18.18 -13.05
N VAL A 213 0.24 17.36 -11.99
CA VAL A 213 -0.27 17.75 -10.66
C VAL A 213 0.51 18.92 -10.10
N ARG A 214 1.83 18.95 -10.24
CA ARG A 214 2.67 20.06 -9.75
C ARG A 214 2.35 21.40 -10.41
N ASN A 215 1.84 21.38 -11.65
CA ASN A 215 1.51 22.58 -12.42
C ASN A 215 0.09 23.11 -12.14
N ILE A 216 -0.71 22.43 -11.32
CA ILE A 216 -2.05 22.90 -10.96
C ILE A 216 -1.92 24.16 -10.10
N SER A 217 -2.71 25.19 -10.42
CA SER A 217 -2.77 26.45 -9.68
C SER A 217 -4.18 26.69 -9.16
N ALA A 218 -4.30 27.01 -7.87
CA ALA A 218 -5.56 27.31 -7.21
C ALA A 218 -6.13 28.68 -7.64
N LYS A 219 -7.31 28.70 -8.27
CA LYS A 219 -8.04 29.90 -8.71
C LYS A 219 -9.53 29.61 -8.87
N GLY A 220 -10.38 30.60 -8.61
CA GLY A 220 -11.83 30.49 -8.85
C GLY A 220 -12.61 29.91 -7.68
N ILE A 221 -13.86 29.52 -7.93
CA ILE A 221 -14.82 28.98 -6.95
C ILE A 221 -14.80 27.44 -7.03
N THR A 222 -15.35 26.76 -6.04
CA THR A 222 -15.45 25.30 -5.98
C THR A 222 -16.74 24.81 -6.67
N ASN A 223 -16.62 23.97 -7.70
CA ASN A 223 -17.75 23.32 -8.36
C ASN A 223 -17.68 21.78 -8.22
N TYR A 224 -18.23 21.26 -7.12
CA TYR A 224 -18.25 19.81 -6.87
C TYR A 224 -19.06 19.04 -7.91
N LYS A 225 -20.21 19.59 -8.36
CA LYS A 225 -21.07 18.91 -9.33
C LYS A 225 -20.32 18.63 -10.64
N GLY A 226 -19.68 19.66 -11.20
CA GLY A 226 -18.91 19.53 -12.43
C GLY A 226 -17.70 18.61 -12.28
N GLY A 227 -17.01 18.67 -11.13
CA GLY A 227 -15.90 17.78 -10.81
C GLY A 227 -16.31 16.30 -10.84
N PHE A 228 -17.37 15.95 -10.11
CA PHE A 228 -17.85 14.57 -10.05
C PHE A 228 -18.51 14.10 -11.36
N GLU A 229 -19.18 14.98 -12.10
CA GLU A 229 -19.74 14.62 -13.41
C GLU A 229 -18.64 14.18 -14.38
N LEU A 230 -17.57 14.98 -14.54
CA LEU A 230 -16.42 14.60 -15.35
C LEU A 230 -15.74 13.33 -14.82
N ALA A 231 -15.76 13.12 -13.50
CA ALA A 231 -15.20 11.94 -12.88
C ALA A 231 -15.93 10.65 -13.29
N PHE A 232 -17.25 10.67 -13.22
CA PHE A 232 -18.09 9.55 -13.62
C PHE A 232 -18.04 9.30 -15.13
N GLU A 233 -17.92 10.35 -15.94
CA GLU A 233 -17.69 10.23 -17.38
C GLU A 233 -16.37 9.50 -17.70
N GLN A 234 -15.28 9.86 -17.01
CA GLN A 234 -13.98 9.18 -17.18
C GLN A 234 -14.06 7.70 -16.76
N LEU A 235 -14.72 7.39 -15.65
CA LEU A 235 -14.89 6.02 -15.16
C LEU A 235 -15.90 5.18 -15.94
N SER A 236 -16.83 5.82 -16.66
CA SER A 236 -17.84 5.15 -17.49
C SER A 236 -17.42 4.98 -18.95
N SER A 237 -16.37 5.66 -19.42
CA SER A 237 -16.01 5.62 -20.85
C SER A 237 -15.72 4.19 -21.35
N LEU A 238 -16.69 3.67 -22.12
CA LEU A 238 -16.80 2.27 -22.58
C LEU A 238 -15.74 1.89 -23.62
N ASN A 239 -15.16 2.88 -24.30
CA ASN A 239 -14.22 2.67 -25.41
C ASN A 239 -12.85 2.11 -24.99
N VAL A 240 -12.59 1.96 -23.68
CA VAL A 240 -11.35 1.40 -23.11
C VAL A 240 -11.68 0.20 -22.20
N THR A 241 -12.70 -0.58 -22.54
CA THR A 241 -13.09 -1.76 -21.77
C THR A 241 -12.14 -2.95 -21.97
N GLN A 242 -11.29 -2.95 -23.00
CA GLN A 242 -10.31 -4.00 -23.27
C GLN A 242 -9.05 -3.97 -22.39
N GLY A 243 -8.86 -2.95 -21.54
CA GLY A 243 -7.70 -2.86 -20.64
C GLY A 243 -8.01 -2.58 -19.17
N ARG A 244 -9.21 -2.13 -18.82
CA ARG A 244 -9.53 -1.66 -17.46
C ARG A 244 -9.52 -2.77 -16.41
N ALA A 245 -9.26 -2.37 -15.17
CA ALA A 245 -9.53 -3.18 -14.01
C ALA A 245 -11.05 -3.21 -13.78
N LEU A 246 -11.73 -4.20 -14.36
CA LEU A 246 -13.20 -4.36 -14.45
C LEU A 246 -13.96 -4.41 -13.11
N CYS A 247 -13.31 -4.13 -12.00
CA CYS A 247 -13.79 -4.50 -10.69
C CYS A 247 -13.86 -3.34 -9.70
N ASN A 248 -12.73 -2.83 -9.22
CA ASN A 248 -12.72 -1.77 -8.22
C ASN A 248 -12.68 -0.40 -8.91
N LYS A 249 -13.80 0.32 -8.93
CA LYS A 249 -13.87 1.70 -9.39
C LYS A 249 -13.85 2.66 -8.21
N ILE A 250 -12.87 3.55 -8.19
CA ILE A 250 -12.61 4.43 -7.05
C ILE A 250 -12.48 5.87 -7.51
N ILE A 251 -13.15 6.79 -6.82
CA ILE A 251 -12.89 8.23 -6.91
C ILE A 251 -12.28 8.71 -5.60
N MET A 252 -11.20 9.48 -5.66
CA MET A 252 -10.54 10.07 -4.51
C MET A 252 -10.54 11.58 -4.63
N LEU A 253 -11.23 12.28 -3.72
CA LEU A 253 -11.31 13.74 -3.68
C LEU A 253 -10.32 14.30 -2.67
N PHE A 254 -9.47 15.26 -3.08
CA PHE A 254 -8.61 16.05 -2.21
C PHE A 254 -9.11 17.49 -2.18
N THR A 255 -9.48 18.00 -1.00
CA THR A 255 -10.03 19.35 -0.81
C THR A 255 -9.73 19.86 0.61
N ASP A 256 -9.93 21.15 0.85
CA ASP A 256 -9.93 21.77 2.17
C ASP A 256 -11.33 21.82 2.80
N GLY A 257 -12.33 21.15 2.23
CA GLY A 257 -13.69 21.10 2.77
C GLY A 257 -14.71 21.63 1.78
N GLY A 258 -15.98 21.62 2.19
CA GLY A 258 -17.03 22.05 1.27
C GLY A 258 -18.36 22.18 1.95
N GLU A 259 -19.17 23.10 1.46
CA GLU A 259 -20.53 23.34 1.97
C GLU A 259 -21.58 22.49 1.21
N GLU A 260 -21.27 22.07 -0.02
CA GLU A 260 -22.19 21.34 -0.88
C GLU A 260 -21.94 19.82 -0.88
N ARG A 261 -23.01 19.02 -0.99
CA ARG A 261 -22.96 17.55 -0.98
C ARG A 261 -23.05 16.89 -2.36
N ALA A 262 -23.24 17.64 -3.44
CA ALA A 262 -23.39 17.13 -4.82
C ALA A 262 -24.32 15.89 -4.95
N GLN A 263 -25.36 15.82 -4.11
CA GLN A 263 -26.19 14.62 -3.93
C GLN A 263 -26.86 14.14 -5.24
N GLU A 264 -27.30 15.08 -6.07
CA GLU A 264 -27.91 14.81 -7.38
C GLU A 264 -26.99 13.99 -8.29
N ILE A 265 -25.68 14.28 -8.27
CA ILE A 265 -24.69 13.58 -9.12
C ILE A 265 -24.53 12.13 -8.66
N PHE A 266 -24.47 11.89 -7.35
CA PHE A 266 -24.38 10.53 -6.82
C PHE A 266 -25.65 9.71 -7.08
N GLN A 267 -26.82 10.32 -6.99
CA GLN A 267 -28.09 9.67 -7.32
C GLN A 267 -28.16 9.33 -8.82
N LYS A 268 -27.68 10.21 -9.70
CA LYS A 268 -27.69 9.98 -11.15
C LYS A 268 -26.67 8.94 -11.61
N TYR A 269 -25.42 9.05 -11.16
CA TYR A 269 -24.31 8.25 -11.70
C TYR A 269 -23.89 7.06 -10.84
N ASN A 270 -24.25 7.02 -9.55
CA ASN A 270 -23.81 5.98 -8.62
C ASN A 270 -24.92 5.50 -7.67
N ALA A 271 -26.17 5.41 -8.15
CA ALA A 271 -27.32 4.92 -7.37
C ALA A 271 -27.05 3.54 -6.73
N ASP A 272 -26.43 2.64 -7.50
CA ASP A 272 -26.08 1.28 -7.07
C ASP A 272 -24.85 1.22 -6.14
N LYS A 273 -24.17 2.35 -5.92
CA LYS A 273 -22.94 2.44 -5.11
C LYS A 273 -21.84 1.47 -5.58
N LYS A 274 -21.68 1.37 -6.91
CA LYS A 274 -20.65 0.56 -7.58
C LYS A 274 -19.28 1.23 -7.54
N VAL A 275 -19.25 2.57 -7.59
CA VAL A 275 -18.04 3.37 -7.43
C VAL A 275 -17.89 3.74 -5.96
N ARG A 276 -16.69 3.53 -5.41
CA ARG A 276 -16.36 3.94 -4.03
C ARG A 276 -15.74 5.33 -4.04
N ILE A 277 -16.13 6.16 -3.08
CA ILE A 277 -15.66 7.55 -3.01
C ILE A 277 -14.94 7.78 -1.69
N PHE A 278 -13.68 8.16 -1.78
CA PHE A 278 -12.86 8.56 -0.63
C PHE A 278 -12.65 10.07 -0.66
N THR A 279 -12.78 10.71 0.49
CA THR A 279 -12.58 12.15 0.62
C THR A 279 -11.44 12.44 1.58
N PHE A 280 -10.59 13.39 1.21
CA PHE A 280 -9.41 13.80 1.97
C PHE A 280 -9.52 15.28 2.26
N SER A 281 -9.74 15.60 3.53
CA SER A 281 -9.60 16.96 4.05
C SER A 281 -8.12 17.23 4.33
N VAL A 282 -7.54 18.19 3.62
CA VAL A 282 -6.09 18.47 3.69
C VAL A 282 -5.82 19.85 4.28
N GLY A 283 -4.89 19.91 5.22
CA GLY A 283 -4.44 21.16 5.83
C GLY A 283 -5.18 21.50 7.12
N GLN A 284 -4.78 22.63 7.73
CA GLN A 284 -5.49 23.22 8.85
C GLN A 284 -6.37 24.35 8.33
N HIS A 285 -7.68 24.11 8.35
CA HIS A 285 -8.70 25.05 7.90
C HIS A 285 -9.93 24.92 8.79
N ASN A 286 -10.75 25.97 8.82
CA ASN A 286 -12.00 26.01 9.59
C ASN A 286 -13.24 25.69 8.74
N TYR A 287 -13.05 25.28 7.48
CA TYR A 287 -14.16 24.85 6.62
C TYR A 287 -14.84 23.59 7.13
N ASP A 288 -16.15 23.49 6.88
CA ASP A 288 -16.96 22.34 7.28
C ASP A 288 -16.55 21.06 6.53
N LYS A 289 -16.39 19.99 7.30
CA LYS A 289 -16.05 18.64 6.82
C LYS A 289 -17.28 17.75 6.71
N GLY A 290 -18.42 18.15 7.29
CA GLY A 290 -19.65 17.38 7.29
C GLY A 290 -20.09 16.93 5.89
N PRO A 291 -20.10 17.83 4.89
CA PRO A 291 -20.48 17.46 3.52
C PRO A 291 -19.55 16.42 2.88
N ILE A 292 -18.24 16.61 2.96
CA ILE A 292 -17.27 15.66 2.37
C ILE A 292 -17.24 14.31 3.11
N GLN A 293 -17.50 14.31 4.41
CA GLN A 293 -17.68 13.08 5.19
C GLN A 293 -18.95 12.33 4.75
N TRP A 294 -20.05 13.06 4.55
CA TRP A 294 -21.29 12.50 4.05
C TRP A 294 -21.12 11.87 2.65
N MET A 295 -20.35 12.50 1.76
CA MET A 295 -20.05 11.95 0.43
C MET A 295 -19.34 10.60 0.52
N ALA A 296 -18.33 10.47 1.38
CA ALA A 296 -17.59 9.22 1.57
C ALA A 296 -18.48 8.13 2.16
N CYS A 297 -19.19 8.42 3.25
CA CYS A 297 -20.06 7.46 3.94
C CYS A 297 -21.19 6.95 3.03
N THR A 298 -21.80 7.83 2.23
CA THR A 298 -22.90 7.46 1.33
C THR A 298 -22.47 6.49 0.23
N ASN A 299 -21.20 6.57 -0.20
CA ASN A 299 -20.64 5.84 -1.32
C ASN A 299 -19.66 4.71 -0.90
N LYS A 300 -19.86 4.11 0.28
CA LYS A 300 -19.05 2.98 0.79
C LYS A 300 -17.53 3.26 0.83
N GLY A 301 -17.13 4.52 0.99
CA GLY A 301 -15.75 4.89 1.25
C GLY A 301 -15.57 5.43 2.66
N THR A 302 -14.40 6.00 2.91
CA THR A 302 -14.05 6.61 4.20
C THR A 302 -13.51 8.02 4.00
N GLU A 303 -13.79 8.89 4.96
CA GLU A 303 -13.17 10.22 5.04
C GLU A 303 -11.87 10.11 5.83
N HIS A 304 -10.85 10.86 5.39
CA HIS A 304 -9.61 11.00 6.12
C HIS A 304 -9.20 12.46 6.21
N THR A 305 -8.89 12.92 7.42
CA THR A 305 -8.27 14.22 7.65
C THR A 305 -6.74 14.10 7.67
N ARG A 306 -6.04 14.96 6.92
CA ARG A 306 -4.57 15.03 6.88
C ARG A 306 -4.04 16.40 7.29
N ALA A 307 -3.34 16.42 8.42
CA ALA A 307 -2.46 17.52 8.80
C ALA A 307 -1.07 17.37 8.16
N GLN A 308 -0.30 18.46 8.16
CA GLN A 308 1.05 18.54 7.61
C GLN A 308 2.01 17.49 8.21
N THR A 309 1.85 17.18 9.49
CA THR A 309 2.62 16.16 10.22
C THR A 309 2.37 14.74 9.71
N HIS A 310 1.13 14.39 9.39
CA HIS A 310 0.75 13.06 8.89
C HIS A 310 1.28 12.77 7.48
N ILE A 311 1.42 13.81 6.65
CA ILE A 311 1.98 13.68 5.29
C ILE A 311 3.50 13.50 5.35
N GLN A 312 4.18 14.21 6.26
CA GLN A 312 5.63 14.09 6.45
C GLN A 312 6.04 12.73 7.03
N ASN A 313 5.23 12.14 7.91
CA ASN A 313 5.47 10.83 8.49
C ASN A 313 5.10 9.65 7.58
N LYS A 314 4.57 9.92 6.37
CA LYS A 314 4.05 8.89 5.45
C LYS A 314 3.12 7.90 6.16
N ASP A 315 2.20 8.40 6.98
CA ASP A 315 1.30 7.54 7.75
C ASP A 315 0.53 6.60 6.81
N ALA A 316 0.96 5.34 6.80
CA ALA A 316 0.55 4.33 5.83
C ALA A 316 -0.87 3.81 6.08
N LEU A 317 -1.37 3.98 7.30
CA LEU A 317 -2.65 3.45 7.77
C LEU A 317 -3.86 3.92 6.94
N SER A 318 -3.88 5.17 6.46
CA SER A 318 -4.99 5.66 5.62
C SER A 318 -4.96 5.10 4.19
N TRP A 319 -3.77 4.80 3.68
CA TRP A 319 -3.58 4.24 2.36
C TRP A 319 -3.86 2.73 2.33
N ASP A 320 -3.62 2.03 3.44
CA ASP A 320 -3.83 0.59 3.53
C ASP A 320 -5.30 0.18 3.34
N SER A 321 -6.25 1.01 3.79
CA SER A 321 -7.70 0.83 3.52
C SER A 321 -8.06 0.90 2.03
N ILE A 322 -7.34 1.72 1.27
CA ILE A 322 -7.54 1.88 -0.18
C ILE A 322 -6.77 0.82 -0.97
N ARG A 323 -5.62 0.37 -0.45
CA ARG A 323 -4.84 -0.73 -1.02
C ARG A 323 -5.57 -2.06 -0.90
N ALA A 324 -6.15 -2.37 0.26
CA ALA A 324 -6.74 -3.67 0.58
C ALA A 324 -8.15 -3.89 -0.02
N GLN A 325 -8.43 -3.29 -1.19
CA GLN A 325 -9.74 -3.41 -1.81
C GLN A 325 -9.76 -4.63 -2.74
N VAL A 326 -10.52 -5.66 -2.34
CA VAL A 326 -10.67 -6.90 -3.10
C VAL A 326 -12.02 -6.95 -3.78
N CYS A 327 -12.03 -7.44 -5.02
CA CYS A 327 -13.19 -7.50 -5.90
C CYS A 327 -14.41 -8.24 -5.37
N HIS A 328 -14.14 -9.29 -4.62
CA HIS A 328 -15.14 -10.08 -3.95
C HIS A 328 -14.87 -10.01 -2.45
N THR A 329 -15.90 -10.22 -1.63
CA THR A 329 -15.69 -10.87 -0.33
C THR A 329 -14.92 -12.15 -0.63
N VAL A 330 -13.61 -12.11 -0.46
CA VAL A 330 -12.82 -13.32 -0.35
C VAL A 330 -13.35 -13.97 0.91
N SER A 331 -14.30 -14.89 0.73
CA SER A 331 -14.42 -15.99 1.65
C SER A 331 -13.02 -16.59 1.62
N TRP A 332 -12.23 -16.32 2.66
CA TRP A 332 -11.00 -17.04 2.94
C TRP A 332 -11.42 -18.47 3.26
N CYS A 333 -11.79 -19.20 2.22
CA CYS A 333 -12.11 -20.60 2.27
C CYS A 333 -11.42 -21.18 1.05
N VAL A 334 -10.48 -22.07 1.33
CA VAL A 334 -9.81 -22.96 0.38
C VAL A 334 -8.65 -22.32 -0.40
N ILE A 335 -7.49 -22.24 0.27
CA ILE A 335 -6.38 -23.14 -0.08
C ILE A 335 -5.86 -23.68 1.25
N LEU A 336 -6.27 -24.91 1.56
CA LEU A 336 -5.89 -25.69 2.74
C LEU A 336 -4.62 -26.49 2.47
#